data_AF-A0A970C2R3-F1
#
_entry.id   AF-A0A970C2R3-F1
#
_cell.length_a   1.000
_cell.length_b   1.000
_cell.length_c   1.000
_cell.angle_alpha   90.00
_cell.angle_beta   90.00
_cell.angle_gamma   90.00
#
_symmetry.space_group_name_H-M   'P 1'
#
loop_
_entity.id
_entity.type
_entity.pdbx_description
1 polymer ?
#
loop_
_entity_poly.entity_id
_entity_poly.type
_entity_poly.pdbx_seq_one_letter_code
_entity_poly.pdbx_strand_id
1 'polypeptide(L)'
;VAGNEVFLVGVEIAIYPQAVGVLQHEPKRTRKCLLQKRQIAQLVKLTSQKGMTIIPLAVYFRNGYAKVELGVGRGKQQRDKRQDLKDRQVKRDIHRALRGR
;
A
#
# COMPACT_ATOMS: atom_id res chain seq x y z
N VAL A 1 -1.78 3.65 12.61
CA VAL A 1 -2.34 2.80 13.69
C VAL A 1 -2.81 3.73 14.78
N ALA A 2 -4.05 3.61 15.24
CA ALA A 2 -4.57 4.45 16.31
C ALA A 2 -5.00 3.53 17.46
N GLY A 3 -4.22 3.54 18.55
CA GLY A 3 -4.38 2.61 19.67
C GLY A 3 -4.34 1.15 19.21
N ASN A 4 -5.43 0.42 19.48
CA ASN A 4 -5.58 -1.00 19.15
C ASN A 4 -6.25 -1.24 17.79
N GLU A 5 -6.28 -0.24 16.90
CA GLU A 5 -6.96 -0.35 15.62
C GLU A 5 -6.08 0.12 14.46
N VAL A 6 -6.22 -0.56 13.32
CA VAL A 6 -5.51 -0.23 12.08
C VAL A 6 -6.52 0.31 11.09
N PHE A 7 -6.20 1.46 10.52
CA PHE A 7 -7.03 2.16 9.55
C PHE A 7 -6.26 2.33 8.25
N LEU A 8 -6.98 2.14 7.13
CA LEU A 8 -6.56 2.58 5.81
C LEU A 8 -7.01 4.02 5.62
N VAL A 9 -6.05 4.89 5.35
CA VAL A 9 -6.24 6.32 5.14
C VAL A 9 -5.79 6.65 3.72
N GLY A 10 -6.53 7.52 3.04
CA GLY A 10 -6.17 7.97 1.69
C GLY A 10 -6.40 6.94 0.58
N VAL A 11 -7.15 5.87 0.86
CA VAL A 11 -7.63 4.96 -0.19
C VAL A 11 -8.81 5.62 -0.86
N GLU A 12 -8.71 5.84 -2.17
CA GLU A 12 -9.79 6.37 -2.99
C GLU A 12 -10.50 5.21 -3.70
N ILE A 13 -11.76 4.96 -3.33
CA ILE A 13 -12.62 4.00 -4.01
C ILE A 13 -13.62 4.80 -4.82
N ALA A 14 -13.53 4.67 -6.14
CA ALA A 14 -14.38 5.38 -7.07
C ALA A 14 -15.87 5.21 -6.72
N ILE A 15 -16.61 6.30 -6.89
CA ILE A 15 -18.06 6.35 -6.80
C ILE A 15 -18.60 5.35 -7.81
N TYR A 16 -19.48 4.44 -7.36
CA TYR A 16 -20.22 3.55 -8.23
C TYR A 16 -21.34 4.35 -8.93
N PRO A 17 -21.31 4.53 -10.27
CA PRO A 17 -22.27 5.40 -10.96
C PRO A 17 -23.72 4.93 -10.88
N GLN A 18 -23.93 3.63 -10.69
CA GLN A 18 -25.26 3.01 -10.69
C GLN A 18 -25.89 2.97 -9.29
N ALA A 19 -25.17 3.36 -8.24
CA ALA A 19 -25.76 3.52 -6.91
C ALA A 19 -26.45 4.88 -6.78
N VAL A 20 -27.63 4.88 -6.16
CA VAL A 20 -28.49 6.06 -6.05
C VAL A 20 -28.27 6.75 -4.71
N GLY A 21 -27.90 8.03 -4.75
CA GLY A 21 -27.93 8.96 -3.60
C GLY A 21 -27.34 8.41 -2.31
N VAL A 22 -28.19 8.08 -1.35
CA VAL A 22 -27.84 7.70 0.04
C VAL A 22 -27.05 6.38 0.12
N LEU A 23 -27.11 5.54 -0.91
CA LEU A 23 -26.36 4.28 -0.98
C LEU A 23 -24.89 4.50 -1.39
N GLN A 24 -24.52 5.73 -1.74
CA GLN A 24 -23.17 6.05 -2.15
C GLN A 24 -22.20 6.07 -0.98
N HIS A 25 -21.00 5.52 -1.19
CA HIS A 25 -19.90 5.68 -0.23
C HIS A 25 -19.10 6.95 -0.52
N GLU A 26 -18.59 7.57 0.55
CA GLU A 26 -17.58 8.61 0.42
C GLU A 26 -16.25 7.99 -0.09
N PRO A 27 -15.68 8.51 -1.20
CA PRO A 27 -14.52 7.88 -1.85
C PRO A 27 -13.28 7.74 -1.00
N LYS A 28 -12.99 8.78 -0.19
CA LYS A 28 -11.76 8.89 0.64
C LYS A 28 -11.99 8.55 2.10
N ARG A 29 -13.14 7.94 2.42
CA ARG A 29 -13.48 7.53 3.79
C ARG A 29 -12.40 6.65 4.39
N THR A 30 -12.02 6.96 5.63
CA THR A 30 -11.15 6.10 6.44
C THR A 30 -11.82 4.76 6.72
N ARG A 31 -11.16 3.65 6.38
CA ARG A 31 -11.69 2.28 6.54
C ARG A 31 -10.90 1.51 7.58
N LYS A 32 -11.61 0.89 8.52
CA LYS A 32 -11.01 0.06 9.56
C LYS A 32 -10.63 -1.32 9.00
N CYS A 33 -9.41 -1.77 9.27
CA CYS A 33 -8.95 -3.11 8.95
C CYS A 33 -9.37 -4.09 10.04
N LEU A 34 -9.96 -5.22 9.62
CA LEU A 34 -10.38 -6.30 10.50
C LEU A 34 -9.23 -7.28 10.74
N LEU A 35 -8.26 -6.86 11.57
CA LEU A 35 -7.10 -7.68 11.95
C LEU A 35 -7.31 -8.36 13.31
N GLN A 36 -6.63 -9.47 13.55
CA GLN A 36 -6.61 -10.10 14.88
C GLN A 36 -5.79 -9.28 15.88
N LYS A 37 -6.15 -9.31 17.17
CA LYS A 37 -5.43 -8.61 18.24
C LYS A 37 -3.91 -8.86 18.24
N ARG A 38 -3.49 -10.11 18.01
CA ARG A 38 -2.05 -10.49 17.94
C ARG A 38 -1.34 -9.82 16.77
N GLN A 39 -1.98 -9.72 15.61
CA GLN A 39 -1.43 -9.07 14.41
C GLN A 39 -1.31 -7.55 14.63
N ILE A 40 -2.31 -6.93 15.26
CA ILE A 40 -2.28 -5.51 15.60
C ILE A 40 -1.10 -5.21 16.53
N ALA A 41 -0.91 -6.01 17.59
CA ALA A 41 0.22 -5.84 18.50
C ALA A 41 1.58 -5.95 17.78
N GLN A 42 1.71 -6.89 16.83
CA GLN A 42 2.91 -7.02 16.00
C GLN A 42 3.13 -5.77 15.11
N LEU A 43 2.08 -5.28 14.45
CA LEU A 43 2.17 -4.08 13.61
C LEU A 43 2.49 -2.82 14.42
N VAL A 44 1.92 -2.68 15.62
CA VAL A 44 2.26 -1.60 16.56
C VAL A 44 3.74 -1.65 16.88
N LYS A 45 4.26 -2.82 17.31
CA LYS A 45 5.68 -3.00 17.64
C LYS A 45 6.60 -2.64 16.48
N LEU A 46 6.25 -3.04 15.25
CA LEU A 46 7.03 -2.74 14.05
C LEU A 46 6.96 -1.25 13.65
N THR A 47 5.78 -0.62 13.77
CA THR A 47 5.59 0.79 13.39
C THR A 47 6.20 1.76 14.42
N SER A 48 6.31 1.34 15.69
CA SER A 48 7.02 2.12 16.71
C SER A 48 8.51 2.25 16.43
N GLN A 49 9.09 1.39 15.57
CA GLN A 49 10.48 1.56 15.13
C GLN A 49 10.59 2.71 14.13
N LYS A 50 11.55 3.61 14.37
CA LYS A 50 11.76 4.80 13.53
C LYS A 50 11.98 4.41 12.06
N GLY A 51 11.17 5.00 11.18
CA GLY A 51 11.29 4.84 9.72
C GLY A 51 10.60 3.62 9.13
N MET A 52 9.87 2.84 9.94
CA MET A 52 9.00 1.77 9.43
C MET A 52 7.61 2.33 9.10
N THR A 53 7.03 1.86 7.99
CA THR A 53 5.70 2.30 7.53
C THR A 53 4.91 1.09 7.03
N ILE A 54 3.62 1.07 7.35
CA ILE A 54 2.68 0.06 6.86
C ILE A 54 2.12 0.54 5.52
N ILE A 55 2.17 -0.29 4.49
CA ILE A 55 1.74 0.04 3.12
C ILE A 55 0.87 -1.12 2.60
N PRO A 56 -0.25 -0.85 1.91
CA PRO A 56 -0.99 -1.89 1.21
C PRO A 56 -0.21 -2.39 -0.01
N LEU A 57 -0.12 -3.71 -0.16
CA LEU A 57 0.56 -4.36 -1.30
C LEU A 57 -0.43 -4.73 -2.39
N ALA A 58 -1.54 -5.36 -2.00
CA ALA A 58 -2.56 -5.85 -2.90
C ALA A 58 -3.94 -5.78 -2.23
N VAL A 59 -4.97 -5.63 -3.06
CA VAL A 59 -6.36 -5.83 -2.67
C VAL A 59 -6.89 -7.01 -3.46
N TYR A 60 -7.46 -8.00 -2.78
CA TYR A 60 -7.96 -9.22 -3.40
C TYR A 60 -9.30 -9.63 -2.80
N PHE A 61 -10.15 -10.27 -3.60
CA PHE A 61 -11.43 -10.77 -3.12
C PHE A 61 -11.28 -12.20 -2.62
N ARG A 62 -11.80 -12.47 -1.42
CA ARG A 62 -11.88 -13.82 -0.86
C ARG A 62 -13.20 -13.99 -0.12
N ASN A 63 -13.97 -14.99 -0.50
CA ASN A 63 -15.28 -15.32 0.10
C ASN A 63 -16.24 -14.12 0.12
N GLY A 64 -16.27 -13.33 -0.97
CA GLY A 64 -17.12 -12.14 -1.08
C GLY A 64 -16.61 -10.89 -0.36
N TYR A 65 -15.48 -10.95 0.35
CA TYR A 65 -14.88 -9.81 1.03
C TYR A 65 -13.62 -9.32 0.31
N ALA A 66 -13.48 -8.00 0.21
CA ALA A 66 -12.22 -7.37 -0.19
C ALA A 66 -11.22 -7.45 0.98
N LYS A 67 -10.15 -8.21 0.79
CA LYS A 67 -9.03 -8.30 1.71
C LYS A 67 -7.88 -7.44 1.22
N VAL A 68 -7.18 -6.82 2.16
CA VAL A 68 -6.02 -5.99 1.88
C VAL A 68 -4.80 -6.69 2.46
N GLU A 69 -3.81 -6.93 1.61
CA GLU A 69 -2.49 -7.39 2.02
C GLU A 69 -1.67 -6.19 2.47
N LEU A 70 -1.09 -6.27 3.68
CA LEU A 70 -0.31 -5.20 4.29
C LEU A 70 1.15 -5.63 4.37
N GLY A 71 2.04 -4.77 3.89
CA GLY A 71 3.47 -4.88 4.07
C GLY A 71 3.98 -3.85 5.07
N VAL A 72 5.06 -4.19 5.77
CA VAL A 72 5.82 -3.22 6.56
C VAL A 72 7.17 -3.02 5.89
N GLY A 73 7.51 -1.78 5.58
CA GLY A 73 8.75 -1.45 4.90
C GLY A 73 9.40 -0.21 5.50
N ARG A 74 10.71 -0.10 5.29
CA ARG A 74 11.45 1.14 5.53
C ARG A 74 11.57 1.90 4.21
N GLY A 75 11.26 3.19 4.23
CA GLY A 75 11.49 4.05 3.06
C GLY A 75 12.98 4.11 2.71
N LYS A 76 13.32 3.92 1.43
CA LYS A 76 14.70 4.10 0.93
C LYS A 76 15.15 5.56 1.09
N GLN A 77 16.43 5.77 1.41
CA GLN A 77 16.99 7.12 1.48
C GLN A 77 17.06 7.76 0.08
N GLN A 78 17.01 9.09 0.01
CA GLN A 78 17.04 9.81 -1.28
C GLN A 78 18.31 9.53 -2.09
N ARG A 79 19.44 9.30 -1.42
CA ARG A 79 20.71 8.92 -2.04
C ARG A 79 20.60 7.57 -2.76
N ASP A 80 20.01 6.57 -2.10
CA ASP A 80 19.83 5.23 -2.64
C ASP A 80 18.89 5.23 -3.86
N LYS A 81 17.84 6.07 -3.83
CA LYS A 81 16.92 6.22 -4.97
C LYS A 81 17.62 6.72 -6.23
N ARG A 82 18.59 7.64 -6.11
CA ARG A 82 19.35 8.15 -7.26
C ARG A 82 20.20 7.06 -7.90
N GLN A 83 20.84 6.21 -7.08
CA GLN A 83 21.64 5.09 -7.58
C GLN A 83 20.75 4.05 -8.28
N ASP A 84 19.65 3.65 -7.66
CA ASP A 84 18.69 2.70 -8.26
C ASP A 84 18.10 3.20 -9.59
N LEU A 85 17.84 4.51 -9.70
CA LEU A 85 17.34 5.12 -10.93
C LEU A 85 18.38 5.07 -12.05
N LYS A 86 19.65 5.36 -11.73
CA LYS A 86 20.76 5.23 -12.68
C LYS A 86 20.89 3.78 -13.15
N ASP A 87 20.92 2.83 -12.23
CA ASP A 87 21.08 1.41 -12.54
C ASP A 87 19.91 0.87 -13.39
N ARG A 88 18.67 1.29 -13.10
CA ARG A 88 17.50 0.96 -13.95
C ARG A 88 17.60 1.57 -15.33
N GLN A 89 18.08 2.80 -15.45
CA GLN A 89 18.21 3.48 -16.74
C GLN A 89 19.26 2.76 -17.61
N VAL A 90 20.44 2.49 -17.04
CA VAL A 90 21.52 1.73 -17.70
C VAL A 90 21.03 0.36 -18.17
N LYS A 91 20.34 -0.40 -17.33
CA LYS A 91 19.76 -1.70 -17.73
C LYS A 91 18.78 -1.58 -18.88
N ARG A 92 17.96 -0.52 -18.90
CA ARG A 92 16.97 -0.28 -19.97
C ARG A 92 17.65 0.07 -21.29
N ASP A 93 18.72 0.85 -21.25
CA ASP A 93 19.48 1.25 -22.42
C ASP A 93 20.26 0.06 -23.02
N ILE A 94 20.86 -0.79 -22.17
CA ILE A 94 21.47 -2.07 -22.59
C ILE A 94 20.44 -2.98 -23.26
N HIS A 95 19.27 -3.17 -22.65
CA HIS A 95 18.19 -3.96 -23.24
C HIS A 95 17.72 -3.42 -24.59
N ARG A 96 17.66 -2.09 -24.76
CA ARG A 96 17.28 -1.45 -26.02
C ARG A 96 18.34 -1.67 -27.10
N ALA A 97 19.63 -1.57 -26.75
CA ALA A 97 20.74 -1.82 -27.68
C ALA A 97 20.79 -3.29 -28.14
N LEU A 98 20.50 -4.24 -27.24
CA LEU A 98 20.45 -5.67 -27.57
C LEU A 98 19.26 -6.06 -28.45
N ARG A 99 18.14 -5.33 -28.41
CA ARG A 99 16.93 -5.61 -29.19
C ARG A 99 16.94 -4.99 -30.60
N GLY A 100 17.91 -4.13 -30.88
CA GLY A 100 18.05 -3.40 -32.15
C GLY A 100 19.09 -3.97 -33.12
N ARG A 101 19.60 -5.18 -32.86
CA ARG A 101 20.36 -6.02 -33.80
C ARG A 101 19.56 -7.28 -34.07
#